data_AF-A0A402DL78-F1
#
_entry.id   AF-A0A402DL78-F1
#
_cell.length_a   1.000
_cell.length_b   1.000
_cell.length_c   1.000
_cell.angle_alpha   90.00
_cell.angle_beta   90.00
_cell.angle_gamma   90.00
#
_symmetry.space_group_name_H-M   'P 1'
#
loop_
_entity.id
_entity.type
_entity.pdbx_description
1 polymer ?
#
loop_
_entity_poly.entity_id
_entity_poly.type
_entity_poly.pdbx_seq_one_letter_code
_entity_poly.pdbx_strand_id
1 'polypeptide(L)' 'MNTDQKEQLDQHLKAIAQILVDNTPEEQLRSFEGIETALRDHWLTTLGPAIGNFFLNQQQEPKQGEPKA' A
#
# COMPACT_ATOMS: atom_id res chain seq x y z
N MET A 1 5.10 13.91 9.40
CA MET A 1 5.19 12.65 10.16
C MET A 1 6.10 12.88 11.34
N ASN A 2 5.58 12.67 12.55
CA ASN A 2 6.41 12.67 13.76
C ASN A 2 7.16 11.34 13.90
N THR A 3 8.10 11.27 14.84
CA THR A 3 8.95 10.09 15.06
C THR A 3 8.14 8.82 15.26
N ASP A 4 7.11 8.85 16.11
CA ASP A 4 6.25 7.69 16.37
C ASP A 4 5.50 7.23 15.12
N GLN A 5 5.06 8.18 14.28
CA GLN A 5 4.37 7.85 13.04
C GLN A 5 5.33 7.22 12.03
N LYS A 6 6.58 7.69 11.97
CA LYS A 6 7.62 7.14 11.11
C LYS A 6 7.95 5.70 11.50
N GLU A 7 8.11 5.43 12.80
CA GLU A 7 8.42 4.09 13.30
C GLU A 7 7.27 3.10 13.03
N GLN A 8 6.02 3.53 13.26
CA GLN A 8 4.85 2.73 12.92
C GLN A 8 4.79 2.42 11.41
N LEU A 9 5.03 3.42 10.56
CA LEU A 9 5.07 3.19 9.11
C LEU A 9 6.18 2.21 8.74
N ASP A 10 7.38 2.33 9.30
CA ASP A 10 8.49 1.42 9.02
C ASP A 10 8.15 -0.03 9.44
N GLN A 11 7.46 -0.22 10.57
CA GLN A 11 6.97 -1.53 11.00
C GLN A 11 5.96 -2.11 10.01
N HIS A 12 4.99 -1.31 9.57
CA HIS A 12 3.99 -1.73 8.59
C HIS A 12 4.62 -2.06 7.23
N LEU A 13 5.56 -1.24 6.76
CA LEU A 13 6.26 -1.46 5.50
C LEU A 13 7.07 -2.77 5.54
N LYS A 14 7.75 -3.08 6.65
CA LYS A 14 8.47 -4.36 6.80
C LYS A 14 7.52 -5.55 6.77
N ALA A 15 6.38 -5.46 7.46
CA ALA A 15 5.39 -6.53 7.47
C ALA A 15 4.79 -6.75 6.07
N ILE A 16 4.44 -5.67 5.36
CA ILE A 16 3.97 -5.74 3.97
C ILE A 16 5.06 -6.37 3.09
N ALA A 17 6.30 -5.87 3.14
CA ALA A 17 7.39 -6.37 2.31
C ALA A 17 7.64 -7.88 2.51
N GLN A 18 7.59 -8.38 3.75
CA GLN A 18 7.73 -9.82 4.02
C GLN A 18 6.64 -10.62 3.30
N ILE A 19 5.38 -10.18 3.41
CA ILE A 19 4.26 -10.85 2.73
C ILE A 19 4.44 -10.83 1.21
N LEU A 20 4.88 -9.71 0.63
CA LEU A 20 5.11 -9.63 -0.81
C LEU A 20 6.21 -10.60 -1.26
N VAL A 21 7.32 -10.67 -0.52
CA VAL A 21 8.42 -11.60 -0.80
C VAL A 21 7.95 -13.05 -0.71
N ASP A 22 7.19 -13.41 0.33
CA ASP A 22 6.67 -14.77 0.52
C ASP A 22 5.70 -15.20 -0.60
N ASN A 23 5.07 -14.23 -1.27
CA ASN A 23 4.16 -14.44 -2.39
C ASN A 23 4.80 -14.14 -3.76
N THR A 24 6.12 -13.99 -3.82
CA THR A 24 6.85 -13.75 -5.07
C THR A 24 7.67 -14.99 -5.45
N PRO A 25 7.59 -15.48 -6.69
CA PRO A 25 8.41 -16.61 -7.13
C PRO A 25 9.91 -16.33 -6.93
N GLU A 26 10.65 -17.31 -6.42
CA GLU A 26 12.08 -17.15 -6.10
C GLU A 26 12.90 -16.67 -7.32
N GLU A 27 12.53 -17.09 -8.53
CA GLU A 27 13.19 -16.64 -9.77
C GLU A 27 13.13 -15.12 -9.95
N GLN A 28 12.00 -14.50 -9.62
CA GLN A 28 11.82 -13.05 -9.75
C GLN A 28 12.62 -12.28 -8.69
N LEU A 29 12.98 -12.91 -7.56
CA LEU A 29 13.78 -12.29 -6.51
C LEU A 29 15.29 -12.26 -6.84
N ARG A 30 15.73 -12.90 -7.93
CA ARG A 30 17.16 -13.03 -8.28
C ARG A 30 17.72 -11.86 -9.08
N SER A 31 16.89 -10.94 -9.55
CA SER A 31 17.32 -9.78 -10.32
C SER A 31 16.54 -8.53 -9.95
N PHE A 32 17.13 -7.36 -10.19
CA PHE A 32 16.44 -6.09 -9.99
C PHE A 32 15.17 -5.96 -10.86
N GLU A 33 15.24 -6.42 -12.11
CA GLU A 33 14.10 -6.42 -13.03
C GLU A 33 12.97 -7.33 -12.54
N GLY A 34 13.29 -8.53 -12.05
CA GLY A 34 12.31 -9.45 -11.49
C GLY A 34 11.66 -8.89 -10.23
N ILE A 35 12.43 -8.28 -9.33
CA ILE A 35 11.91 -7.65 -8.12
C ILE A 35 11.00 -6.48 -8.47
N GLU A 36 11.38 -5.64 -9.43
CA GLU A 36 10.55 -4.51 -9.86
C GLU A 36 9.24 -4.99 -10.50
N THR A 37 9.32 -6.02 -11.34
CA THR A 37 8.14 -6.63 -11.96
C THR A 37 7.19 -7.20 -10.90
N ALA A 38 7.71 -7.98 -9.94
CA ALA A 38 6.91 -8.52 -8.84
C ALA A 38 6.24 -7.41 -8.02
N LEU A 39 7.00 -6.37 -7.65
CA LEU A 39 6.46 -5.26 -6.88
C LEU A 39 5.38 -4.50 -7.64
N ARG A 40 5.56 -4.31 -8.95
CA ARG A 40 4.57 -3.71 -9.84
C ARG A 40 3.29 -4.54 -9.91
N ASP A 41 3.40 -5.86 -10.01
CA ASP A 41 2.24 -6.76 -10.03
C ASP A 41 1.46 -6.71 -8.70
N HIS A 42 2.17 -6.74 -7.57
CA HIS A 42 1.55 -6.55 -6.24
C HIS A 42 0.89 -5.19 -6.10
N TRP A 43 1.49 -4.14 -6.67
CA TRP A 43 0.90 -2.80 -6.69
C TRP A 43 -0.39 -2.76 -7.48
N LEU A 44 -0.40 -3.29 -8.70
CA LEU A 44 -1.57 -3.25 -9.58
C LEU A 44 -2.75 -4.07 -9.05
N THR A 45 -2.46 -5.22 -8.43
CA THR A 45 -3.50 -6.18 -8.03
C THR A 45 -4.00 -6.00 -6.61
N THR A 46 -3.14 -5.54 -5.69
CA THR A 46 -3.43 -5.57 -4.25
C THR A 46 -3.21 -4.21 -3.59
N LEU A 47 -1.98 -3.70 -3.59
CA LEU A 47 -1.64 -2.51 -2.80
C LEU A 47 -2.32 -1.24 -3.35
N GLY A 48 -2.22 -1.01 -4.65
CA GLY A 48 -2.78 0.15 -5.34
C GLY A 48 -4.28 0.27 -5.13
N PRO A 49 -5.08 -0.78 -5.39
CA PRO A 49 -6.52 -0.76 -5.09
C PRO A 49 -6.83 -0.52 -3.61
N ALA A 50 -6.13 -1.19 -2.68
CA ALA A 50 -6.38 -1.03 -1.25
C ALA A 50 -6.09 0.40 -0.76
N ILE A 51 -4.93 0.95 -1.15
CA ILE A 51 -4.53 2.31 -0.82
C ILE A 51 -5.45 3.33 -1.50
N GLY A 52 -5.74 3.14 -2.78
CA GLY A 52 -6.62 4.01 -3.55
C GLY A 52 -8.03 4.08 -2.94
N ASN A 53 -8.62 2.94 -2.59
CA ASN A 53 -9.92 2.88 -1.93
C ASN A 53 -9.91 3.62 -0.58
N PHE A 54 -8.85 3.49 0.21
CA PHE A 54 -8.72 4.22 1.47
C PHE A 54 -8.79 5.74 1.23
N PHE A 55 -8.04 6.27 0.26
CA PHE A 55 -8.08 7.71 -0.06
C PHE A 55 -9.39 8.17 -0.68
N LEU A 56 -10.02 7.36 -1.52
CA LEU A 56 -11.32 7.69 -2.13
C LEU A 56 -12.44 7.74 -1.07
N ASN A 57 -12.42 6.84 -0.10
CA ASN A 57 -13.41 6.83 0.98
C ASN A 57 -13.31 8.11 1.85
N GLN A 58 -12.10 8.61 2.09
CA GLN A 58 -11.91 9.89 2.80
C GLN A 58 -12.46 11.11 2.03
N GLN A 59 -12.60 11.02 0.69
CA GLN A 59 -13.19 12.09 -0.13
C GLN A 59 -14.73 12.06 -0.09
N GLN A 60 -15.32 10.92 0.24
CA GLN A 60 -16.77 10.69 0.22
C GLN A 60 -17.44 10.90 1.58
N GLU A 61 -16.69 11.06 2.67
CA GLU A 61 -17.25 11.50 3.94
C GLU A 61 -17.86 12.90 3.75
N PRO A 62 -19.20 13.06 3.81
CA PRO A 62 -19.80 14.38 3.73
C PRO A 62 -19.25 15.20 4.89
N LYS A 63 -18.76 16.41 4.60
CA LYS A 63 -18.46 17.38 5.64
C LYS A 63 -19.72 17.52 6.49
N GLN A 64 -19.67 17.02 7.71
CA GLN A 64 -20.77 17.15 8.66
C GLN A 64 -21.00 18.65 8.89
N GLY A 65 -21.95 19.23 8.16
CA GLY A 65 -22.20 20.67 8.20
C GLY A 65 -22.92 21.31 7.00
N GLU A 66 -23.09 20.66 5.85
CA GLU A 66 -23.85 21.28 4.75
C GLU A 66 -25.36 21.01 4.89
N PRO A 67 -26.20 22.05 5.08
CA PRO A 67 -27.64 21.87 5.12
C PRO A 67 -28.14 21.44 3.74
N LYS A 68 -28.96 20.38 3.71
CA LYS A 68 -29.70 20.00 2.50
C LYS A 68 -30.54 21.19 2.03
N ALA A 69 -30.28 21.64 0.80
CA ALA A 69 -31.16 22.54 0.06
C ALA A 69 -32.40 21.80 -0.44
#